data_AF-A0AAE3F1K2-F1
#
_entry.id   AF-A0AAE3F1K2-F1
#
_cell.length_a   1.000
_cell.length_b   1.000
_cell.length_c   1.000
_cell.angle_alpha   90.00
_cell.angle_beta   90.00
_cell.angle_gamma   90.00
#
_symmetry.space_group_name_H-M   'P 1'
#
loop_
_entity.id
_entity.type
_entity.pdbx_description
1 polymer ?
#
loop_
_entity_poly.entity_id
_entity_poly.type
_entity_poly.pdbx_seq_one_letter_code
_entity_poly.pdbx_strand_id
1 'polypeptide(L)'
;MMKKIAKLTCTFAVISAALFTLTGCSNPDPSGPSSAETSKPAVAYVISNTANSKPVDSSAPLIQDTMLDAAMNYGYSFIVRVDGDPALVSTEDLNIDEQYKTASKERLKRDAASKASNLLQIVDGVTPLNPEADYLEALRLGASSLRSLDSSYTSRTIICCGSGLSTSGYLNFQNNLLSAEPQVIVDMLKEREALPDLSGCTVYWLGMAKVEAPQEKLTPKQSNNLTSIWKSVVEASGGEFVSNDYIAVSDETRTTDSLPSVSVVDIPSDTPIVFDSDVLDETDTEESNAFDEPVALEESQVQFVGDEAAYLNPEAALETIRPIADYLAKHESVSLLLVGSTAGDITDESTLSLSQARADAVKKTLCDDLGIAESRIHTLGMGSSDPWHISNAGYDGAAASSNRKVTLISADTELAQNLMNNH
;
A
#
# COMPACT_ATOMS: atom_id res chain seq x y z
N MET A 1 -42.49 33.98 57.12
CA MET A 1 -41.16 34.22 56.49
C MET A 1 -41.22 33.76 55.04
N MET A 2 -40.65 34.56 54.13
CA MET A 2 -40.20 34.23 52.76
C MET A 2 -41.31 33.92 51.72
N LYS A 3 -41.91 34.92 51.06
CA LYS A 3 -41.52 35.57 49.78
C LYS A 3 -41.23 34.61 48.61
N LYS A 4 -42.22 34.53 47.71
CA LYS A 4 -42.13 34.12 46.28
C LYS A 4 -41.24 35.09 45.49
N ILE A 5 -40.56 34.59 44.44
CA ILE A 5 -40.15 35.26 43.17
C ILE A 5 -39.34 34.21 42.36
N ALA A 6 -39.86 33.72 41.22
CA ALA A 6 -39.48 34.03 39.82
C ALA A 6 -38.35 33.10 39.29
N LYS A 7 -38.20 32.72 38.02
CA LYS A 7 -38.68 33.22 36.72
C LYS A 7 -38.42 32.15 35.65
N LEU A 8 -39.23 32.16 34.61
CA LEU A 8 -39.14 31.39 33.36
C LEU A 8 -38.08 31.98 32.42
N THR A 9 -37.26 31.15 31.76
CA THR A 9 -36.65 31.48 30.44
C THR A 9 -36.21 30.22 29.68
N CYS A 10 -36.76 30.06 28.47
CA CYS A 10 -36.30 29.15 27.42
C CYS A 10 -34.97 29.62 26.82
N THR A 11 -34.03 28.74 26.45
CA THR A 11 -33.15 28.97 25.28
C THR A 11 -32.60 27.66 24.71
N PHE A 12 -32.53 27.66 23.38
CA PHE A 12 -32.13 26.65 22.40
C PHE A 12 -30.88 25.80 22.71
N ALA A 13 -30.95 24.53 22.33
CA ALA A 13 -29.80 23.64 22.13
C ALA A 13 -29.56 23.44 20.63
N VAL A 14 -28.53 24.10 20.08
CA VAL A 14 -27.70 23.66 18.94
C VAL A 14 -26.42 24.50 18.99
N ILE A 15 -25.24 23.86 18.95
CA ILE A 15 -24.08 24.17 18.08
C ILE A 15 -22.88 23.29 18.50
N SER A 16 -22.38 22.57 17.50
CA SER A 16 -21.18 21.75 17.42
C SER A 16 -19.88 22.49 17.76
N ALA A 17 -18.87 21.76 18.25
CA ALA A 17 -17.47 21.94 17.83
C ALA A 17 -16.62 20.74 18.30
N ALA A 18 -16.03 20.06 17.33
CA ALA A 18 -15.00 19.04 17.51
C ALA A 18 -13.74 19.64 18.15
N LEU A 19 -13.22 18.97 19.18
CA LEU A 19 -11.92 19.29 19.78
C LEU A 19 -10.87 18.30 19.26
N PHE A 20 -10.12 18.72 18.26
CA PHE A 20 -8.74 18.26 18.06
C PHE A 20 -7.91 18.69 19.27
N THR A 21 -7.21 17.75 19.92
CA THR A 21 -6.14 18.10 20.86
C THR A 21 -4.81 17.56 20.34
N LEU A 22 -4.08 18.47 19.69
CA LEU A 22 -2.63 18.45 19.64
C LEU A 22 -2.13 18.70 21.07
N THR A 23 -1.47 17.72 21.70
CA THR A 23 -0.69 17.97 22.91
C THR A 23 0.77 18.15 22.53
N GLY A 24 1.15 19.42 22.38
CA GLY A 24 2.53 19.88 22.37
C GLY A 24 3.15 19.85 23.78
N CYS A 25 4.47 19.83 23.79
CA CYS A 25 5.35 19.78 24.96
C CYS A 25 5.00 20.83 26.04
N SER A 26 4.88 20.39 27.30
CA SER A 26 4.95 21.26 28.47
C SER A 26 5.91 20.68 29.50
N ASN A 27 6.78 21.54 30.05
CA ASN A 27 7.69 21.21 31.14
C ASN A 27 6.90 20.77 32.39
N PRO A 28 7.38 19.75 33.15
CA PRO A 28 6.66 19.27 34.32
C PRO A 28 6.91 20.14 35.56
N ASP A 29 5.83 20.38 36.31
CA ASP A 29 5.76 20.98 37.65
C ASP A 29 6.30 19.96 38.70
N PRO A 30 7.18 20.32 39.65
CA PRO A 30 7.98 19.35 40.41
C PRO A 30 7.33 18.84 41.71
N SER A 31 6.01 18.78 41.82
CA SER A 31 5.34 18.51 43.11
C SER A 31 4.08 17.63 43.03
N GLY A 32 4.24 16.43 42.44
CA GLY A 32 3.35 15.30 42.68
C GLY A 32 4.15 14.00 42.56
N PRO A 33 3.83 12.93 43.31
CA PRO A 33 4.41 11.63 43.05
C PRO A 33 3.81 11.12 41.74
N SER A 34 4.43 11.51 40.63
CA SER A 34 4.37 10.75 39.39
C SER A 34 5.02 9.42 39.72
N SER A 35 4.21 8.41 40.01
CA SER A 35 4.65 7.03 39.84
C SER A 35 4.88 6.86 38.34
N ALA A 36 6.07 7.24 37.87
CA ALA A 36 6.51 6.90 36.53
C ALA A 36 6.33 5.39 36.41
N GLU A 37 5.38 4.94 35.59
CA GLU A 37 5.22 3.53 35.30
C GLU A 37 6.60 3.04 34.83
N THR A 38 7.11 2.01 35.51
CA THR A 38 8.45 1.51 35.24
C THR A 38 8.39 0.76 33.92
N SER A 39 8.84 1.43 32.85
CA SER A 39 8.98 0.82 31.53
C SER A 39 9.93 -0.38 31.63
N LYS A 40 9.58 -1.49 30.97
CA LYS A 40 10.42 -2.67 30.79
C LYS A 40 10.16 -3.26 29.40
N PRO A 41 10.77 -2.69 28.35
CA PRO A 41 10.49 -3.05 26.96
C PRO A 41 11.01 -4.44 26.61
N ALA A 42 10.28 -5.18 25.78
CA ALA A 42 10.80 -6.34 25.07
C ALA A 42 10.76 -6.08 23.56
N VAL A 43 11.90 -6.24 22.89
CA VAL A 43 12.03 -5.90 21.47
C VAL A 43 12.60 -7.11 20.70
N ALA A 44 11.96 -7.46 19.59
CA ALA A 44 12.47 -8.42 18.62
C ALA A 44 12.90 -7.69 17.35
N TYR A 45 14.16 -7.82 16.98
CA TYR A 45 14.74 -7.28 15.74
C TYR A 45 14.72 -8.38 14.68
N VAL A 46 13.86 -8.26 13.68
CA VAL A 46 13.73 -9.20 12.56
C VAL A 46 14.52 -8.64 11.39
N ILE A 47 15.72 -9.20 11.15
CA ILE A 47 16.72 -8.63 10.25
C ILE A 47 16.83 -9.45 8.97
N SER A 48 16.53 -8.80 7.84
CA SER A 48 16.74 -9.32 6.50
C SER A 48 17.91 -8.62 5.83
N ASN A 49 19.01 -9.37 5.67
CA ASN A 49 20.17 -8.98 4.89
C ASN A 49 20.35 -9.93 3.69
N THR A 50 19.25 -10.47 3.17
CA THR A 50 19.25 -11.41 2.05
C THR A 50 19.74 -10.75 0.75
N ALA A 51 20.08 -11.57 -0.25
CA ALA A 51 20.22 -11.07 -1.62
C ALA A 51 18.91 -10.41 -2.08
N ASN A 52 18.98 -9.55 -3.11
CA ASN A 52 17.85 -8.85 -3.73
C ASN A 52 17.12 -7.82 -2.85
N SER A 53 17.42 -7.72 -1.55
CA SER A 53 16.90 -6.70 -0.64
C SER A 53 17.97 -5.68 -0.31
N LYS A 54 17.61 -4.40 -0.24
CA LYS A 54 18.50 -3.41 0.37
C LYS A 54 18.61 -3.68 1.87
N PRO A 55 19.81 -3.70 2.45
CA PRO A 55 19.98 -3.88 3.88
C PRO A 55 19.43 -2.66 4.64
N VAL A 56 18.98 -2.91 5.87
CA VAL A 56 18.72 -1.87 6.87
C VAL A 56 19.67 -2.17 8.03
N ASP A 57 20.54 -1.22 8.33
CA ASP A 57 21.58 -1.39 9.34
C ASP A 57 21.24 -0.64 10.65
N SER A 58 22.10 -0.82 11.65
CA SER A 58 21.99 -0.20 12.96
C SER A 58 22.08 1.32 12.96
N SER A 59 22.36 1.99 11.84
CA SER A 59 22.34 3.46 11.75
C SER A 59 20.92 4.03 11.77
N ALA A 60 19.89 3.20 11.57
CA ALA A 60 18.50 3.62 11.68
C ALA A 60 18.18 4.10 13.11
N PRO A 61 17.71 5.35 13.31
CA PRO A 61 17.45 5.90 14.64
C PRO A 61 16.51 5.03 15.48
N LEU A 62 15.46 4.47 14.87
CA LEU A 62 14.52 3.60 15.58
C LEU A 62 15.21 2.36 16.17
N ILE A 63 16.17 1.76 15.46
CA ILE A 63 16.90 0.59 15.95
C ILE A 63 17.80 1.00 17.13
N GLN A 64 18.53 2.11 17.00
CA GLN A 64 19.41 2.62 18.07
C GLN A 64 18.63 2.99 19.33
N ASP A 65 17.55 3.75 19.16
CA ASP A 65 16.75 4.28 20.25
C ASP A 65 16.05 3.17 21.01
N THR A 66 15.44 2.20 20.31
CA THR A 66 14.77 1.06 20.96
C THR A 66 15.75 0.12 21.64
N MET A 67 16.95 -0.08 21.08
CA MET A 67 17.97 -0.94 21.70
C MET A 67 18.50 -0.30 22.98
N LEU A 68 18.76 1.01 22.93
CA LEU A 68 19.18 1.78 24.08
C LEU A 68 18.09 1.84 25.15
N ASP A 69 16.84 2.07 24.75
CA ASP A 69 15.69 2.12 25.67
C ASP A 69 15.48 0.78 26.38
N ALA A 70 15.50 -0.34 25.64
CA ALA A 70 15.43 -1.68 26.23
C ALA A 70 16.58 -1.92 27.22
N ALA A 71 17.81 -1.52 26.88
CA ALA A 71 18.96 -1.67 27.76
C ALA A 71 18.89 -0.78 29.03
N MET A 72 18.41 0.46 28.88
CA MET A 72 18.26 1.41 30.00
C MET A 72 17.17 0.97 30.98
N ASN A 73 16.18 0.23 30.50
CA ASN A 73 15.00 -0.17 31.26
C ASN A 73 15.00 -1.67 31.62
N TYR A 74 16.15 -2.34 31.59
CA TYR A 74 16.30 -3.74 32.00
C TYR A 74 15.35 -4.68 31.25
N GLY A 75 15.14 -4.36 29.97
CA GLY A 75 14.25 -5.04 29.06
C GLY A 75 14.81 -6.34 28.52
N TYR A 76 14.29 -6.77 27.38
CA TYR A 76 14.73 -7.97 26.68
C TYR A 76 14.94 -7.68 25.19
N SER A 77 15.94 -8.33 24.61
CA SER A 77 16.20 -8.25 23.17
C SER A 77 16.23 -9.65 22.54
N PHE A 78 15.56 -9.80 21.41
CA PHE A 78 15.69 -10.93 20.51
C PHE A 78 16.17 -10.44 19.15
N ILE A 79 17.05 -11.19 18.49
CA ILE A 79 17.44 -10.93 17.11
C ILE A 79 17.09 -12.17 16.30
N VAL A 80 16.26 -11.98 15.27
CA VAL A 80 15.80 -13.03 14.35
C VAL A 80 16.36 -12.73 12.98
N ARG A 81 16.95 -13.75 12.34
CA ARG A 81 17.38 -13.68 10.95
C ARG A 81 16.23 -14.06 10.03
N VAL A 82 16.00 -13.26 9.00
CA VAL A 82 15.15 -13.61 7.87
C VAL A 82 16.00 -14.30 6.81
N ASP A 83 15.62 -15.52 6.45
CA ASP A 83 16.01 -16.24 5.23
C ASP A 83 14.94 -17.32 4.96
N GLY A 84 15.18 -18.33 4.11
CA GLY A 84 14.20 -19.38 3.82
C GLY A 84 13.94 -20.37 4.95
N ASP A 85 14.73 -20.33 6.04
CA ASP A 85 14.47 -21.04 7.30
C ASP A 85 14.83 -20.10 8.48
N PRO A 86 13.95 -19.12 8.79
CA PRO A 86 14.21 -18.09 9.80
C PRO A 86 14.60 -18.67 11.16
N ALA A 87 15.55 -18.01 11.84
CA ALA A 87 16.06 -18.50 13.12
C ALA A 87 16.41 -17.38 14.09
N LEU A 88 16.35 -17.68 15.40
CA LEU A 88 16.86 -16.82 16.46
C LEU A 88 18.40 -16.81 16.40
N VAL A 89 18.95 -15.61 16.29
CA VAL A 89 20.40 -15.35 16.30
C VAL A 89 20.88 -14.98 17.70
N SER A 90 20.09 -14.19 18.43
CA SER A 90 20.43 -13.72 19.77
C SER A 90 19.20 -13.58 20.65
N THR A 91 19.41 -13.81 21.94
CA THR A 91 18.39 -13.80 23.00
C THR A 91 19.05 -13.26 24.26
N GLU A 92 18.74 -12.02 24.65
CA GLU A 92 19.48 -11.32 25.69
C GLU A 92 18.54 -10.69 26.72
N ASP A 93 18.69 -11.10 27.99
CA ASP A 93 18.13 -10.40 29.15
C ASP A 93 19.01 -9.19 29.47
N LEU A 94 18.45 -7.99 29.34
CA LEU A 94 19.21 -6.75 29.54
C LEU A 94 19.25 -6.32 31.00
N ASN A 95 18.56 -7.05 31.89
CA ASN A 95 18.64 -6.86 33.31
C ASN A 95 20.10 -6.94 33.83
N ILE A 96 20.30 -6.36 35.00
CA ILE A 96 21.59 -6.38 35.71
C ILE A 96 21.34 -6.85 37.13
N ASP A 97 22.38 -7.41 37.77
CA ASP A 97 22.27 -7.81 39.16
C ASP A 97 21.88 -6.63 40.05
N GLU A 98 21.04 -6.90 41.06
CA GLU A 98 20.56 -5.90 42.02
C GLU A 98 21.70 -5.10 42.67
N GLN A 99 22.85 -5.73 42.92
CA GLN A 99 24.04 -5.06 43.47
C GLN A 99 24.57 -3.91 42.61
N TYR A 100 24.31 -3.93 41.30
CA TYR A 100 24.77 -2.90 40.37
C TYR A 100 23.72 -1.80 40.14
N LYS A 101 22.44 -2.03 40.48
CA LYS A 101 21.35 -1.06 40.30
C LYS A 101 21.48 0.17 41.20
N THR A 102 22.30 0.12 42.24
CA THR A 102 22.61 1.27 43.11
C THR A 102 23.75 2.15 42.59
N ALA A 103 24.34 1.83 41.43
CA ALA A 103 25.36 2.67 40.81
C ALA A 103 24.80 4.05 40.39
N SER A 104 25.70 5.00 40.07
CA SER A 104 25.26 6.33 39.62
C SER A 104 24.49 6.22 38.30
N LYS A 105 23.55 7.14 38.07
CA LYS A 105 22.74 7.17 36.83
C LYS A 105 23.61 7.25 35.58
N GLU A 106 24.71 8.00 35.64
CA GLU A 106 25.67 8.14 34.53
C GLU A 106 26.39 6.82 34.24
N ARG A 107 26.72 6.04 35.29
CA ARG A 107 27.33 4.72 35.13
C ARG A 107 26.34 3.75 34.51
N LEU A 108 25.11 3.67 35.02
CA LEU A 108 24.05 2.83 34.48
C LEU A 108 23.76 3.17 33.01
N LYS A 109 23.69 4.46 32.67
CA LYS A 109 23.51 4.91 31.28
C LYS A 109 24.67 4.50 30.38
N ARG A 110 25.91 4.61 30.84
CA ARG A 110 27.10 4.18 30.08
C ARG A 110 27.10 2.66 29.86
N ASP A 111 26.70 1.90 30.86
CA ASP A 111 26.65 0.44 30.78
C ASP A 111 25.54 -0.02 29.84
N ALA A 112 24.36 0.60 29.91
CA ALA A 112 23.27 0.37 28.96
C ALA A 112 23.69 0.73 27.53
N ALA A 113 24.36 1.87 27.32
CA ALA A 113 24.87 2.25 26.01
C ALA A 113 25.89 1.23 25.47
N SER A 114 26.80 0.73 26.32
CA SER A 114 27.76 -0.31 25.93
C SER A 114 27.06 -1.62 25.56
N LYS A 115 26.04 -2.04 26.31
CA LYS A 115 25.22 -3.23 25.98
C LYS A 115 24.51 -3.04 24.64
N ALA A 116 23.85 -1.90 24.45
CA ALA A 116 23.17 -1.56 23.21
C ALA A 116 24.13 -1.58 22.02
N SER A 117 25.31 -0.95 22.12
CA SER A 117 26.32 -0.98 21.06
C SER A 117 26.77 -2.41 20.69
N ASN A 118 26.94 -3.30 21.67
CA ASN A 118 27.29 -4.70 21.39
C ASN A 118 26.16 -5.42 20.63
N LEU A 119 24.90 -5.17 20.99
CA LEU A 119 23.76 -5.75 20.29
C LEU A 119 23.58 -5.20 18.88
N LEU A 120 23.82 -3.90 18.68
CA LEU A 120 23.80 -3.28 17.35
C LEU A 120 24.87 -3.90 16.43
N GLN A 121 26.05 -4.25 16.97
CA GLN A 121 27.05 -5.01 16.21
C GLN A 121 26.56 -6.41 15.83
N ILE A 122 25.76 -7.07 16.66
CA ILE A 122 25.14 -8.35 16.29
C ILE A 122 24.11 -8.13 15.18
N VAL A 123 23.27 -7.09 15.28
CA VAL A 123 22.29 -6.72 14.22
C VAL A 123 23.00 -6.51 12.89
N ASP A 124 24.09 -5.73 12.86
CA ASP A 124 24.87 -5.48 11.65
C ASP A 124 25.60 -6.73 11.12
N GLY A 125 25.89 -7.67 12.01
CA GLY A 125 26.54 -8.95 11.67
C GLY A 125 25.58 -10.05 11.21
N VAL A 126 24.25 -9.84 11.24
CA VAL A 126 23.29 -10.85 10.80
C VAL A 126 23.43 -11.07 9.29
N THR A 127 23.73 -12.31 8.90
CA THR A 127 23.83 -12.71 7.49
C THR A 127 22.92 -13.91 7.22
N PRO A 128 22.20 -13.96 6.08
CA PRO A 128 21.39 -15.10 5.64
C PRO A 128 22.23 -16.39 5.56
N LEU A 129 21.66 -17.51 5.99
CA LEU A 129 22.31 -18.83 5.90
C LEU A 129 21.62 -19.75 4.88
N ASN A 130 20.32 -19.58 4.69
CA ASN A 130 19.52 -20.38 3.76
C ASN A 130 19.12 -19.54 2.53
N PRO A 131 18.93 -20.16 1.35
CA PRO A 131 18.31 -19.49 0.21
C PRO A 131 16.92 -18.95 0.55
N GLU A 132 16.44 -17.98 -0.24
CA GLU A 132 15.11 -17.38 -0.13
C GLU A 132 14.86 -16.55 1.16
N ALA A 133 13.69 -15.94 1.25
CA ALA A 133 13.25 -15.16 2.40
C ALA A 133 11.83 -15.54 2.83
N ASP A 134 11.61 -15.78 4.13
CA ASP A 134 10.30 -15.94 4.75
C ASP A 134 10.11 -14.94 5.90
N TYR A 135 9.55 -13.77 5.60
CA TYR A 135 9.22 -12.77 6.60
C TYR A 135 8.07 -13.20 7.51
N LEU A 136 7.13 -14.03 7.06
CA LEU A 136 5.96 -14.41 7.87
C LEU A 136 6.39 -15.33 9.02
N GLU A 137 7.23 -16.32 8.72
CA GLU A 137 7.79 -17.21 9.74
C GLU A 137 8.77 -16.47 10.65
N ALA A 138 9.56 -15.53 10.13
CA ALA A 138 10.43 -14.69 10.97
C ALA A 138 9.63 -13.82 11.96
N LEU A 139 8.52 -13.21 11.52
CA LEU A 139 7.59 -12.49 12.40
C LEU A 139 6.97 -13.43 13.44
N ARG A 140 6.58 -14.64 13.03
CA ARG A 140 6.05 -15.67 13.95
C ARG A 140 7.06 -16.02 15.03
N LEU A 141 8.33 -16.19 14.67
CA LEU A 141 9.40 -16.50 15.59
C LEU A 141 9.67 -15.34 16.56
N GLY A 142 9.76 -14.11 16.04
CA GLY A 142 9.91 -12.91 16.87
C GLY A 142 8.76 -12.73 17.86
N ALA A 143 7.52 -12.86 17.39
CA ALA A 143 6.33 -12.75 18.23
C ALA A 143 6.26 -13.85 19.29
N SER A 144 6.55 -15.10 18.92
CA SER A 144 6.57 -16.22 19.86
C SER A 144 7.64 -16.05 20.94
N SER A 145 8.79 -15.49 20.56
CA SER A 145 9.86 -15.15 21.51
C SER A 145 9.40 -14.09 22.51
N LEU A 146 8.76 -13.01 22.04
CA LEU A 146 8.20 -11.97 22.91
C LEU A 146 7.07 -12.48 23.83
N ARG A 147 6.25 -13.42 23.36
CA ARG A 147 5.20 -14.06 24.18
C ARG A 147 5.74 -15.04 25.22
N SER A 148 6.95 -15.57 25.04
CA SER A 148 7.59 -16.43 26.05
C SER A 148 7.93 -15.69 27.34
N LEU A 149 8.02 -14.35 27.27
CA LEU A 149 8.28 -13.49 28.41
C LEU A 149 7.02 -13.28 29.26
N ASP A 150 7.23 -13.15 30.57
CA ASP A 150 6.15 -12.93 31.53
C ASP A 150 5.48 -11.54 31.40
N SER A 151 4.45 -11.30 32.20
CA SER A 151 3.69 -10.05 32.20
C SER A 151 4.43 -8.87 32.84
N SER A 152 5.69 -9.02 33.30
CA SER A 152 6.48 -7.90 33.83
C SER A 152 7.00 -6.98 32.72
N TYR A 153 7.03 -7.44 31.48
CA TYR A 153 7.41 -6.63 30.32
C TYR A 153 6.23 -5.78 29.86
N THR A 154 6.43 -4.46 29.84
CA THR A 154 5.38 -3.45 29.66
C THR A 154 5.03 -3.19 28.21
N SER A 155 5.92 -3.55 27.27
CA SER A 155 5.69 -3.44 25.84
C SER A 155 6.35 -4.60 25.10
N ARG A 156 5.78 -4.95 23.93
CA ARG A 156 6.29 -5.97 23.02
C ARG A 156 6.35 -5.36 21.63
N THR A 157 7.56 -5.16 21.14
CA THR A 157 7.81 -4.48 19.87
C THR A 157 8.56 -5.40 18.92
N ILE A 158 8.15 -5.45 17.66
CA ILE A 158 8.91 -6.07 16.58
C ILE A 158 9.42 -4.96 15.67
N ILE A 159 10.72 -4.96 15.39
CA ILE A 159 11.31 -4.09 14.38
C ILE A 159 11.73 -4.98 13.22
N CYS A 160 10.93 -4.98 12.17
CA CYS A 160 11.17 -5.73 10.95
C CYS A 160 11.96 -4.86 9.97
N CYS A 161 13.10 -5.38 9.53
CA CYS A 161 14.08 -4.70 8.68
C CYS A 161 14.24 -5.50 7.39
N GLY A 162 13.75 -4.97 6.27
CA GLY A 162 13.88 -5.60 4.95
C GLY A 162 12.77 -5.22 3.98
N SER A 163 12.92 -5.67 2.73
CA SER A 163 12.02 -5.35 1.62
C SER A 163 10.57 -5.79 1.83
N GLY A 164 10.34 -6.85 2.63
CA GLY A 164 9.04 -7.50 2.77
C GLY A 164 8.63 -8.38 1.59
N LEU A 165 9.49 -8.53 0.58
CA LEU A 165 9.28 -9.51 -0.49
C LEU A 165 9.76 -10.88 -0.03
N SER A 166 8.85 -11.66 0.56
CA SER A 166 9.06 -13.08 0.81
C SER A 166 9.06 -13.86 -0.52
N THR A 167 9.99 -14.81 -0.64
CA THR A 167 10.13 -15.73 -1.80
C THR A 167 9.95 -17.20 -1.41
N SER A 168 9.60 -17.44 -0.15
CA SER A 168 9.27 -18.75 0.40
C SER A 168 8.15 -18.61 1.44
N GLY A 169 7.69 -19.74 1.99
CA GLY A 169 6.60 -19.75 2.96
C GLY A 169 5.22 -19.46 2.36
N TYR A 170 4.25 -19.19 3.25
CA TYR A 170 2.85 -18.95 2.86
C TYR A 170 2.66 -17.63 2.10
N LEU A 171 3.48 -16.62 2.37
CA LEU A 171 3.48 -15.33 1.69
C LEU A 171 4.56 -15.26 0.59
N ASN A 172 4.66 -16.29 -0.25
CA ASN A 172 5.61 -16.27 -1.35
C ASN A 172 5.10 -15.37 -2.51
N PHE A 173 5.72 -14.20 -2.66
CA PHE A 173 5.34 -13.18 -3.66
C PHE A 173 5.67 -13.55 -5.11
N GLN A 174 6.46 -14.60 -5.35
CA GLN A 174 6.64 -15.16 -6.69
C GLN A 174 5.33 -15.67 -7.29
N ASN A 175 4.29 -15.89 -6.47
CA ASN A 175 2.97 -16.33 -6.91
C ASN A 175 2.02 -15.16 -7.20
N ASN A 176 2.55 -14.04 -7.72
CA ASN A 176 1.79 -12.86 -8.12
C ASN A 176 0.95 -12.21 -6.99
N LEU A 177 1.38 -12.35 -5.73
CA LEU A 177 0.66 -11.78 -4.59
C LEU A 177 0.68 -10.25 -4.58
N LEU A 178 1.64 -9.62 -5.29
CA LEU A 178 1.72 -8.16 -5.43
C LEU A 178 0.50 -7.55 -6.15
N SER A 179 -0.25 -8.35 -6.91
CA SER A 179 -1.47 -7.92 -7.59
C SER A 179 -2.75 -8.32 -6.84
N ALA A 180 -2.63 -9.07 -5.75
CA ALA A 180 -3.79 -9.51 -4.98
C ALA A 180 -4.28 -8.43 -4.02
N GLU A 181 -5.59 -8.43 -3.77
CA GLU A 181 -6.22 -7.61 -2.74
C GLU A 181 -5.76 -8.06 -1.34
N PRO A 182 -5.34 -7.16 -0.44
CA PRO A 182 -4.83 -7.51 0.88
C PRO A 182 -5.75 -8.42 1.71
N GLN A 183 -7.07 -8.19 1.62
CA GLN A 183 -8.04 -8.98 2.37
C GLN A 183 -8.11 -10.44 1.89
N VAL A 184 -7.95 -10.69 0.58
CA VAL A 184 -7.93 -12.05 0.02
C VAL A 184 -6.76 -12.84 0.60
N ILE A 185 -5.59 -12.20 0.71
CA ILE A 185 -4.41 -12.80 1.33
C ILE A 185 -4.66 -13.14 2.80
N VAL A 186 -5.26 -12.21 3.56
CA VAL A 186 -5.62 -12.44 4.97
C VAL A 186 -6.56 -13.64 5.10
N ASP A 187 -7.59 -13.72 4.26
CA ASP A 187 -8.56 -14.81 4.32
C ASP A 187 -7.93 -16.16 3.97
N MET A 188 -7.05 -16.19 2.96
CA MET A 188 -6.27 -17.38 2.60
C MET A 188 -5.33 -17.83 3.74
N LEU A 189 -4.73 -16.90 4.47
CA LEU A 189 -3.89 -17.21 5.62
C LEU A 189 -4.72 -17.71 6.81
N LYS A 190 -5.92 -17.15 7.05
CA LYS A 190 -6.85 -17.64 8.07
C LYS A 190 -7.32 -19.06 7.77
N GLU A 191 -7.73 -19.32 6.53
CA GLU A 191 -8.15 -20.65 6.07
C GLU A 191 -7.06 -21.70 6.29
N ARG A 192 -5.79 -21.32 6.10
CA ARG A 192 -4.63 -22.19 6.29
C ARG A 192 -4.09 -22.20 7.72
N GLU A 193 -4.74 -21.50 8.66
CA GLU A 193 -4.25 -21.31 10.04
C GLU A 193 -2.79 -20.80 10.09
N ALA A 194 -2.42 -19.97 9.11
CA ALA A 194 -1.06 -19.53 8.87
C ALA A 194 -0.74 -18.14 9.45
N LEU A 195 -1.74 -17.39 9.93
CA LEU A 195 -1.48 -16.11 10.61
C LEU A 195 -0.64 -16.34 11.88
N PRO A 196 0.45 -15.58 12.10
CA PRO A 196 1.11 -15.56 13.40
C PRO A 196 0.16 -14.98 14.45
N ASP A 197 0.39 -15.31 15.73
CA ASP A 197 -0.19 -14.54 16.81
C ASP A 197 0.69 -13.30 17.03
N LEU A 198 0.14 -12.10 16.82
CA LEU A 198 0.79 -10.82 17.06
C LEU A 198 0.07 -10.00 18.15
N SER A 199 -0.80 -10.66 18.93
CA SER A 199 -1.62 -10.01 19.96
C SER A 199 -0.76 -9.17 20.93
N GLY A 200 -1.06 -7.88 21.00
CA GLY A 200 -0.37 -6.93 21.89
C GLY A 200 1.06 -6.58 21.46
N CYS A 201 1.44 -6.89 20.22
CA CYS A 201 2.72 -6.47 19.64
C CYS A 201 2.52 -5.26 18.71
N THR A 202 3.45 -4.31 18.75
CA THR A 202 3.57 -3.26 17.72
C THR A 202 4.71 -3.63 16.77
N VAL A 203 4.42 -3.71 15.48
CA VAL A 203 5.36 -4.07 14.41
C VAL A 203 5.75 -2.82 13.63
N TYR A 204 6.98 -2.37 13.81
CA TYR A 204 7.59 -1.34 13.00
C TYR A 204 8.29 -1.97 11.79
N TRP A 205 8.07 -1.41 10.60
CA TRP A 205 8.72 -1.91 9.39
C TRP A 205 9.63 -0.87 8.76
N LEU A 206 10.89 -1.23 8.56
CA LEU A 206 11.91 -0.41 7.89
C LEU A 206 12.36 -1.09 6.61
N GLY A 207 12.53 -0.31 5.54
CA GLY A 207 13.04 -0.82 4.27
C GLY A 207 11.98 -1.49 3.37
N MET A 208 10.68 -1.29 3.65
CA MET A 208 9.59 -1.82 2.82
C MET A 208 9.78 -1.46 1.34
N ALA A 209 9.63 -2.47 0.46
CA ALA A 209 9.84 -2.39 -0.99
C ALA A 209 11.23 -1.90 -1.44
N LYS A 210 12.23 -1.81 -0.55
CA LYS A 210 13.61 -1.43 -0.92
C LYS A 210 14.38 -2.65 -1.37
N VAL A 211 14.55 -2.77 -2.69
CA VAL A 211 15.20 -3.90 -3.36
C VAL A 211 16.55 -3.52 -3.98
N GLU A 212 17.38 -4.53 -4.21
CA GLU A 212 18.67 -4.44 -4.87
C GLU A 212 18.70 -5.41 -6.08
N ALA A 213 19.49 -5.08 -7.11
CA ALA A 213 19.61 -5.94 -8.28
C ALA A 213 20.07 -7.38 -7.89
N PRO A 214 19.63 -8.42 -8.60
CA PRO A 214 18.82 -8.42 -9.84
C PRO A 214 17.32 -8.17 -9.67
N GLN A 215 16.79 -7.98 -8.46
CA GLN A 215 15.36 -7.70 -8.31
C GLN A 215 14.99 -6.34 -8.91
N GLU A 216 14.00 -6.35 -9.80
CA GLU A 216 13.45 -5.14 -10.39
C GLU A 216 12.76 -4.29 -9.31
N LYS A 217 12.90 -2.97 -9.44
CA LYS A 217 12.27 -2.02 -8.53
C LYS A 217 10.76 -2.08 -8.67
N LEU A 218 10.07 -2.18 -7.55
CA LEU A 218 8.61 -2.09 -7.51
C LEU A 218 8.16 -0.69 -7.93
N THR A 219 7.02 -0.62 -8.62
CA THR A 219 6.34 0.64 -8.90
C THR A 219 5.75 1.22 -7.61
N PRO A 220 5.37 2.52 -7.58
CA PRO A 220 4.70 3.10 -6.43
C PRO A 220 3.42 2.35 -6.04
N LYS A 221 2.62 1.90 -7.02
CA LYS A 221 1.39 1.14 -6.81
C LYS A 221 1.69 -0.20 -6.11
N GLN A 222 2.68 -0.94 -6.61
CA GLN A 222 3.08 -2.22 -6.04
C GLN A 222 3.69 -2.06 -4.65
N SER A 223 4.49 -1.02 -4.43
CA SER A 223 5.07 -0.71 -3.11
C SER A 223 3.98 -0.40 -2.07
N ASN A 224 2.97 0.37 -2.47
CA ASN A 224 1.81 0.67 -1.64
C ASN A 224 0.98 -0.59 -1.38
N ASN A 225 0.78 -1.44 -2.38
CA ASN A 225 0.04 -2.68 -2.19
C ASN A 225 0.79 -3.64 -1.26
N LEU A 226 2.11 -3.84 -1.45
CA LEU A 226 2.94 -4.64 -0.55
C LEU A 226 2.84 -4.15 0.91
N THR A 227 2.88 -2.84 1.12
CA THR A 227 2.69 -2.23 2.46
C THR A 227 1.30 -2.54 3.02
N SER A 228 0.26 -2.47 2.18
CA SER A 228 -1.13 -2.73 2.56
C SER A 228 -1.38 -4.20 2.88
N ILE A 229 -0.72 -5.11 2.16
CA ILE A 229 -0.71 -6.56 2.44
C ILE A 229 -0.12 -6.80 3.83
N TRP A 230 1.10 -6.32 4.10
CA TRP A 230 1.74 -6.53 5.40
C TRP A 230 0.97 -5.89 6.55
N LYS A 231 0.45 -4.67 6.36
CA LYS A 231 -0.44 -4.02 7.33
C LYS A 231 -1.63 -4.92 7.67
N SER A 232 -2.33 -5.40 6.64
CA SER A 232 -3.54 -6.24 6.82
C SER A 232 -3.21 -7.56 7.52
N VAL A 233 -2.08 -8.19 7.18
CA VAL A 233 -1.61 -9.43 7.82
C VAL A 233 -1.28 -9.19 9.29
N VAL A 234 -0.55 -8.12 9.63
CA VAL A 234 -0.18 -7.77 11.01
C VAL A 234 -1.43 -7.46 11.85
N GLU A 235 -2.34 -6.65 11.32
CA GLU A 235 -3.57 -6.28 12.02
C GLU A 235 -4.52 -7.48 12.19
N ALA A 236 -4.66 -8.33 11.17
CA ALA A 236 -5.44 -9.56 11.27
C ALA A 236 -4.84 -10.59 12.25
N SER A 237 -3.54 -10.48 12.52
CA SER A 237 -2.81 -11.28 13.52
C SER A 237 -2.93 -10.71 14.94
N GLY A 238 -3.62 -9.57 15.12
CA GLY A 238 -3.81 -8.91 16.42
C GLY A 238 -2.72 -7.92 16.82
N GLY A 239 -1.80 -7.60 15.91
CA GLY A 239 -0.74 -6.61 16.11
C GLY A 239 -1.11 -5.22 15.58
N GLU A 240 -0.32 -4.22 15.96
CA GLU A 240 -0.36 -2.87 15.37
C GLU A 240 0.75 -2.73 14.33
N PHE A 241 0.45 -2.20 13.14
CA PHE A 241 1.44 -2.00 12.08
C PHE A 241 1.86 -0.53 11.99
N VAL A 242 3.17 -0.27 11.98
CA VAL A 242 3.74 1.06 11.82
C VAL A 242 4.78 1.06 10.70
N SER A 243 4.48 1.78 9.62
CA SER A 243 5.44 2.04 8.53
C SER A 243 6.52 3.02 8.96
N ASN A 244 7.75 2.81 8.49
CA ASN A 244 8.85 3.77 8.61
C ASN A 244 9.58 3.94 7.27
N ASP A 245 9.62 5.17 6.78
CA ASP A 245 10.23 5.52 5.49
C ASP A 245 11.76 5.60 5.52
N TYR A 246 12.40 5.03 6.54
CA TYR A 246 13.85 4.98 6.62
C TYR A 246 14.44 4.28 5.38
N ILE A 247 15.38 4.97 4.75
CA ILE A 247 16.19 4.46 3.64
C ILE A 247 17.62 4.41 4.13
N ALA A 248 18.20 3.21 4.20
CA ALA A 248 19.61 3.05 4.50
C ALA A 248 20.46 3.78 3.44
N VAL A 249 21.38 4.62 3.91
CA VAL A 249 22.45 5.18 3.10
C VAL A 249 23.67 4.29 3.34
N SER A 250 23.64 3.06 2.81
CA SER A 250 24.77 2.14 2.99
C SER A 250 25.91 2.52 2.04
N ASP A 251 27.15 2.39 2.52
CA ASP A 251 28.35 2.40 1.68
C ASP A 251 28.26 1.29 0.63
N GLU A 252 28.71 1.54 -0.60
CA GLU A 252 28.65 0.63 -1.77
C GLU A 252 29.50 -0.66 -1.64
N THR A 253 29.87 -1.06 -0.42
CA THR A 253 30.87 -2.11 -0.15
C THR A 253 30.27 -3.47 0.23
N ARG A 254 28.94 -3.63 0.22
CA ARG A 254 28.31 -4.93 0.48
C ARG A 254 28.58 -5.90 -0.67
N THR A 255 29.27 -7.00 -0.39
CA THR A 255 29.55 -8.06 -1.36
C THR A 255 28.41 -9.09 -1.36
N THR A 256 27.47 -8.92 -2.30
CA THR A 256 26.29 -9.79 -2.44
C THR A 256 26.60 -11.16 -3.07
N ASP A 257 27.73 -11.30 -3.79
CA ASP A 257 28.17 -12.54 -4.46
C ASP A 257 28.36 -13.75 -3.52
N SER A 258 28.46 -13.51 -2.21
CA SER A 258 28.66 -14.54 -1.20
C SER A 258 27.38 -14.93 -0.43
N LEU A 259 26.27 -14.24 -0.68
CA LEU A 259 25.01 -14.49 0.01
C LEU A 259 24.29 -15.71 -0.60
N PRO A 260 23.51 -16.46 0.18
CA PRO A 260 22.57 -17.44 -0.35
C PRO A 260 21.64 -16.79 -1.39
N SER A 261 21.34 -17.55 -2.44
CA SER A 261 20.50 -17.07 -3.54
C SER A 261 19.08 -16.78 -3.05
N VAL A 262 18.51 -15.69 -3.53
CA VAL A 262 17.09 -15.37 -3.41
C VAL A 262 16.53 -15.27 -4.81
N SER A 263 15.39 -15.90 -5.04
CA SER A 263 14.70 -15.81 -6.31
C SER A 263 14.19 -14.39 -6.55
N VAL A 264 14.10 -13.98 -7.81
CA VAL A 264 13.42 -12.72 -8.15
C VAL A 264 11.90 -12.93 -8.09
N VAL A 265 11.21 -11.91 -7.59
CA VAL A 265 9.77 -11.77 -7.70
C VAL A 265 9.49 -11.06 -9.00
N ASP A 266 8.69 -11.68 -9.87
CA ASP A 266 8.23 -11.05 -11.10
C ASP A 266 7.44 -9.80 -10.75
N ILE A 267 7.84 -8.68 -11.33
CA ILE A 267 7.16 -7.41 -11.18
C ILE A 267 6.31 -7.25 -12.43
N PRO A 268 4.97 -7.40 -12.35
CA PRO A 268 4.12 -7.11 -13.48
C PRO A 268 4.42 -5.70 -13.95
N SER A 269 4.72 -5.54 -15.23
CA SER A 269 4.92 -4.21 -15.79
C SER A 269 3.63 -3.42 -15.59
N ASP A 270 3.67 -2.34 -14.83
CA ASP A 270 2.68 -1.29 -15.03
C ASP A 270 2.88 -0.83 -16.47
N THR A 271 1.82 -0.88 -17.28
CA THR A 271 1.83 -0.16 -18.56
C THR A 271 2.23 1.27 -18.20
N PRO A 272 3.35 1.79 -18.72
CA PRO A 272 3.70 3.17 -18.43
C PRO A 272 2.50 4.04 -18.79
N ILE A 273 2.35 5.19 -18.13
CA ILE A 273 1.42 6.20 -18.63
C ILE A 273 2.01 6.68 -19.95
N VAL A 274 1.69 5.95 -21.01
CA VAL A 274 2.07 6.24 -22.38
C VAL A 274 0.89 7.01 -22.93
N PHE A 275 1.03 8.33 -22.94
CA PHE A 275 0.36 9.09 -23.98
C PHE A 275 1.30 9.06 -25.18
N ASP A 276 1.18 8.02 -26.01
CA ASP A 276 1.93 7.99 -27.26
C ASP A 276 1.15 8.80 -28.28
N SER A 277 1.69 9.96 -28.65
CA SER A 277 1.33 10.54 -29.94
C SER A 277 1.77 9.62 -31.08
N ASP A 278 2.76 8.75 -30.85
CA ASP A 278 3.40 7.98 -31.92
C ASP A 278 2.59 6.71 -32.29
N VAL A 279 1.64 6.26 -31.46
CA VAL A 279 0.61 5.30 -31.90
C VAL A 279 -0.28 5.90 -33.00
N LEU A 280 -0.36 7.24 -33.09
CA LEU A 280 -1.02 7.95 -34.19
C LEU A 280 -0.08 8.24 -35.37
N ASP A 281 1.24 8.08 -35.21
CA ASP A 281 2.25 8.27 -36.27
C ASP A 281 2.82 6.94 -36.81
N GLU A 282 2.67 5.80 -36.11
CA GLU A 282 3.15 4.47 -36.58
C GLU A 282 2.18 3.76 -37.55
N THR A 283 0.99 4.31 -37.84
CA THR A 283 0.03 3.73 -38.79
C THR A 283 0.28 4.12 -40.27
N ASP A 284 1.51 4.49 -40.63
CA ASP A 284 1.89 4.74 -42.04
C ASP A 284 1.96 3.44 -42.90
N THR A 285 1.64 2.28 -42.32
CA THR A 285 1.30 1.07 -43.09
C THR A 285 -0.22 0.95 -43.24
N GLU A 286 -0.71 1.04 -44.48
CA GLU A 286 -2.12 1.13 -44.90
C GLU A 286 -3.10 0.01 -44.42
N GLU A 287 -2.73 -0.87 -43.49
CA GLU A 287 -3.51 -2.05 -43.11
C GLU A 287 -3.95 -2.15 -41.63
N SER A 288 -3.55 -1.25 -40.72
CA SER A 288 -3.93 -1.34 -39.29
C SER A 288 -4.63 -0.07 -38.80
N ASN A 289 -5.88 -0.18 -38.33
CA ASN A 289 -6.60 0.93 -37.70
C ASN A 289 -6.30 0.94 -36.20
N ALA A 290 -6.01 2.12 -35.63
CA ALA A 290 -5.65 2.28 -34.22
C ALA A 290 -6.77 1.86 -33.24
N PHE A 291 -7.98 1.65 -33.75
CA PHE A 291 -9.15 1.21 -32.99
C PHE A 291 -9.66 -0.18 -33.40
N ASP A 292 -8.86 -0.99 -34.10
CA ASP A 292 -9.20 -2.40 -34.34
C ASP A 292 -9.27 -3.19 -33.02
N GLU A 293 -8.44 -2.81 -32.04
CA GLU A 293 -8.59 -3.23 -30.65
C GLU A 293 -9.28 -2.14 -29.79
N PRO A 294 -10.04 -2.52 -28.74
CA PRO A 294 -10.73 -1.55 -27.89
C PRO A 294 -9.78 -0.67 -27.10
N VAL A 295 -10.01 0.64 -27.12
CA VAL A 295 -9.24 1.66 -26.39
C VAL A 295 -10.13 2.32 -25.34
N ALA A 296 -9.77 2.30 -24.06
CA ALA A 296 -10.57 2.91 -23.00
C ALA A 296 -10.13 4.33 -22.68
N LEU A 297 -11.08 5.27 -22.63
CA LEU A 297 -10.97 6.52 -21.89
C LEU A 297 -11.37 6.24 -20.45
N GLU A 298 -10.37 6.00 -19.60
CA GLU A 298 -10.59 5.71 -18.18
C GLU A 298 -10.95 6.96 -17.38
N GLU A 299 -11.52 6.77 -16.19
CA GLU A 299 -11.85 7.85 -15.27
C GLU A 299 -10.64 8.73 -14.92
N SER A 300 -9.42 8.19 -14.95
CA SER A 300 -8.19 8.95 -14.70
C SER A 300 -7.88 9.97 -15.81
N GLN A 301 -8.38 9.74 -17.03
CA GLN A 301 -8.15 10.56 -18.22
C GLN A 301 -9.32 11.52 -18.45
N VAL A 302 -10.56 10.99 -18.40
CA VAL A 302 -11.79 11.77 -18.58
C VAL A 302 -12.67 11.60 -17.34
N GLN A 303 -12.58 12.58 -16.46
CA GLN A 303 -13.37 12.61 -15.23
C GLN A 303 -14.74 13.22 -15.49
N PHE A 304 -15.77 12.53 -15.00
CA PHE A 304 -17.14 13.04 -14.94
C PHE A 304 -17.49 13.47 -13.51
N VAL A 305 -18.38 14.43 -13.38
CA VAL A 305 -19.04 14.72 -12.10
C VAL A 305 -19.83 13.48 -11.66
N GLY A 306 -19.85 13.20 -10.35
CA GLY A 306 -20.55 12.06 -9.78
C GLY A 306 -22.01 12.02 -10.22
N ASP A 307 -22.46 10.85 -10.69
CA ASP A 307 -23.81 10.60 -11.23
C ASP A 307 -24.26 11.50 -12.40
N GLU A 308 -23.31 12.19 -13.04
CA GLU A 308 -23.57 13.08 -14.16
C GLU A 308 -22.68 12.73 -15.38
N ALA A 309 -23.07 13.28 -16.54
CA ALA A 309 -22.30 13.23 -17.79
C ALA A 309 -21.51 14.52 -18.07
N ALA A 310 -21.56 15.49 -17.15
CA ALA A 310 -20.70 16.68 -17.23
C ALA A 310 -19.27 16.31 -16.86
N TYR A 311 -18.28 16.78 -17.63
CA TYR A 311 -16.88 16.62 -17.26
C TYR A 311 -16.57 17.41 -15.99
N LEU A 312 -15.76 16.82 -15.12
CA LEU A 312 -15.22 17.50 -13.94
C LEU A 312 -14.26 18.63 -14.34
N ASN A 313 -13.50 18.42 -15.42
CA ASN A 313 -12.60 19.41 -16.03
C ASN A 313 -12.78 19.38 -17.55
N PRO A 314 -13.66 20.24 -18.13
CA PRO A 314 -13.94 20.27 -19.56
C PRO A 314 -12.71 20.56 -20.42
N GLU A 315 -11.82 21.46 -19.99
CA GLU A 315 -10.61 21.79 -20.73
C GLU A 315 -9.64 20.61 -20.78
N ALA A 316 -9.44 19.90 -19.67
CA ALA A 316 -8.59 18.70 -19.64
C ALA A 316 -9.19 17.54 -20.45
N ALA A 317 -10.52 17.36 -20.41
CA ALA A 317 -11.20 16.37 -21.23
C ALA A 317 -11.04 16.68 -22.73
N LEU A 318 -11.18 17.95 -23.12
CA LEU A 318 -10.97 18.39 -24.51
C LEU A 318 -9.54 18.10 -24.99
N GLU A 319 -8.52 18.44 -24.19
CA GLU A 319 -7.12 18.16 -24.53
C GLU A 319 -6.82 16.66 -24.61
N THR A 320 -7.48 15.85 -23.77
CA THR A 320 -7.36 14.38 -23.80
C THR A 320 -8.00 13.78 -25.06
N ILE A 321 -9.14 14.32 -25.49
CA ILE A 321 -9.92 13.79 -26.62
C ILE A 321 -9.37 14.31 -27.97
N ARG A 322 -8.71 15.48 -27.99
CA ARG A 322 -8.20 16.12 -29.22
C ARG A 322 -7.40 15.17 -30.13
N PRO A 323 -6.47 14.34 -29.63
CA PRO A 323 -5.68 13.47 -30.52
C PRO A 323 -6.50 12.37 -31.19
N ILE A 324 -7.60 11.92 -30.57
CA ILE A 324 -8.56 11.00 -31.20
C ILE A 324 -9.22 11.69 -32.39
N ALA A 325 -9.63 12.95 -32.25
CA ALA A 325 -10.17 13.71 -33.37
C ALA A 325 -9.12 13.94 -34.47
N ASP A 326 -7.89 14.30 -34.12
CA ASP A 326 -6.82 14.50 -35.10
C ASP A 326 -6.56 13.22 -35.92
N TYR A 327 -6.60 12.04 -35.30
CA TYR A 327 -6.53 10.76 -36.00
C TYR A 327 -7.73 10.56 -36.93
N LEU A 328 -8.96 10.73 -36.42
CA LEU A 328 -10.16 10.56 -37.23
C LEU A 328 -10.22 11.53 -38.41
N ALA A 329 -9.65 12.73 -38.28
CA ALA A 329 -9.52 13.70 -39.36
C ALA A 329 -8.53 13.25 -40.45
N LYS A 330 -7.45 12.54 -40.08
CA LYS A 330 -6.49 11.95 -41.03
C LYS A 330 -7.03 10.67 -41.69
N HIS A 331 -7.89 9.92 -41.00
CA HIS A 331 -8.41 8.62 -41.45
C HIS A 331 -9.93 8.67 -41.69
N GLU A 332 -10.37 9.31 -42.77
CA GLU A 332 -11.79 9.58 -43.05
C GLU A 332 -12.69 8.33 -43.13
N SER A 333 -12.12 7.15 -43.44
CA SER A 333 -12.85 5.88 -43.51
C SER A 333 -13.18 5.27 -42.15
N VAL A 334 -12.49 5.68 -41.08
CA VAL A 334 -12.68 5.08 -39.75
C VAL A 334 -13.96 5.64 -39.10
N SER A 335 -14.85 4.75 -38.66
CA SER A 335 -15.99 5.10 -37.82
C SER A 335 -15.84 4.42 -36.47
N LEU A 336 -16.27 5.06 -35.38
CA LEU A 336 -16.12 4.55 -34.01
C LEU A 336 -17.46 4.24 -33.36
N LEU A 337 -17.47 3.21 -32.53
CA LEU A 337 -18.45 2.96 -31.49
C LEU A 337 -17.84 3.37 -30.14
N LEU A 338 -18.51 4.26 -29.42
CA LEU A 338 -18.19 4.66 -28.05
C LEU A 338 -19.11 3.93 -27.08
N VAL A 339 -18.55 3.03 -26.28
CA VAL A 339 -19.29 2.24 -25.29
C VAL A 339 -19.07 2.83 -23.91
N GLY A 340 -20.11 3.40 -23.32
CA GLY A 340 -20.08 3.90 -21.94
C GLY A 340 -20.34 2.78 -20.93
N SER A 341 -19.65 2.83 -19.80
CA SER A 341 -19.84 1.89 -18.68
C SER A 341 -19.85 2.60 -17.32
N THR A 342 -20.36 1.90 -16.29
CA THR A 342 -20.45 2.38 -14.90
C THR A 342 -19.87 1.37 -13.92
N ALA A 343 -19.48 1.84 -12.73
CA ALA A 343 -19.08 0.97 -11.63
C ALA A 343 -20.24 0.13 -11.05
N GLY A 344 -19.91 -0.82 -10.17
CA GLY A 344 -20.87 -1.80 -9.63
C GLY A 344 -21.25 -2.88 -10.63
N ASP A 345 -22.11 -3.82 -10.23
CA ASP A 345 -22.49 -4.98 -11.06
C ASP A 345 -23.97 -4.97 -11.46
N ILE A 346 -24.66 -3.85 -11.24
CA ILE A 346 -26.08 -3.71 -11.51
C ILE A 346 -26.25 -2.92 -12.80
N THR A 347 -26.89 -3.54 -13.78
CA THR A 347 -27.37 -2.84 -14.98
C THR A 347 -28.88 -2.65 -14.85
N ASP A 348 -29.29 -1.38 -14.81
CA ASP A 348 -30.67 -0.91 -14.72
C ASP A 348 -30.88 0.34 -15.59
N GLU A 349 -32.09 0.89 -15.62
CA GLU A 349 -32.41 2.05 -16.45
C GLU A 349 -31.54 3.28 -16.12
N SER A 350 -31.11 3.45 -14.87
CA SER A 350 -30.31 4.58 -14.43
C SER A 350 -28.85 4.47 -14.90
N THR A 351 -28.25 3.30 -14.74
CA THR A 351 -26.87 3.00 -15.14
C THR A 351 -26.73 2.96 -16.67
N LEU A 352 -27.73 2.42 -17.38
CA LEU A 352 -27.80 2.49 -18.85
C LEU A 352 -27.92 3.95 -19.33
N SER A 353 -28.80 4.74 -18.72
CA SER A 353 -28.96 6.15 -19.10
C SER A 353 -27.70 6.97 -18.82
N LEU A 354 -27.05 6.76 -17.67
CA LEU A 354 -25.83 7.47 -17.30
C LEU A 354 -24.65 7.11 -18.21
N SER A 355 -24.43 5.82 -18.45
CA SER A 355 -23.37 5.35 -19.36
C SER A 355 -23.58 5.86 -20.79
N GLN A 356 -24.82 5.83 -21.29
CA GLN A 356 -25.17 6.38 -22.60
C GLN A 356 -24.86 7.89 -22.66
N ALA A 357 -25.31 8.66 -21.66
CA ALA A 357 -25.08 10.09 -21.61
C ALA A 357 -23.59 10.46 -21.57
N ARG A 358 -22.75 9.64 -20.93
CA ARG A 358 -21.29 9.83 -20.92
C ARG A 358 -20.65 9.53 -22.26
N ALA A 359 -21.08 8.47 -22.95
CA ALA A 359 -20.64 8.20 -24.32
C ALA A 359 -21.07 9.34 -25.28
N ASP A 360 -22.28 9.85 -25.11
CA ASP A 360 -22.79 11.00 -25.88
C ASP A 360 -22.03 12.29 -25.60
N ALA A 361 -21.57 12.51 -24.36
CA ALA A 361 -20.73 13.65 -24.01
C ALA A 361 -19.39 13.62 -24.77
N VAL A 362 -18.74 12.44 -24.84
CA VAL A 362 -17.50 12.25 -25.62
C VAL A 362 -17.76 12.46 -27.12
N LYS A 363 -18.86 11.89 -27.64
CA LYS A 363 -19.29 12.13 -29.03
C LYS A 363 -19.47 13.62 -29.31
N LYS A 364 -20.13 14.34 -28.41
CA LYS A 364 -20.35 15.79 -28.56
C LYS A 364 -19.03 16.55 -28.62
N THR A 365 -18.06 16.23 -27.76
CA THR A 365 -16.73 16.84 -27.82
C THR A 365 -16.03 16.56 -29.14
N LEU A 366 -16.08 15.32 -29.65
CA LEU A 366 -15.51 14.96 -30.96
C LEU A 366 -16.17 15.72 -32.12
N CYS A 367 -17.51 15.88 -32.08
CA CYS A 367 -18.26 16.45 -33.20
C CYS A 367 -18.34 17.98 -33.16
N ASP A 368 -18.80 18.53 -32.04
CA ASP A 368 -19.10 19.96 -31.89
C ASP A 368 -17.82 20.78 -31.68
N ASP A 369 -16.90 20.30 -30.85
CA ASP A 369 -15.71 21.05 -30.44
C ASP A 369 -14.49 20.75 -31.32
N LEU A 370 -14.41 19.55 -31.90
CA LEU A 370 -13.26 19.05 -32.66
C LEU A 370 -13.56 18.76 -34.15
N GLY A 371 -14.82 18.88 -34.58
CA GLY A 371 -15.19 18.90 -36.00
C GLY A 371 -15.29 17.55 -36.71
N ILE A 372 -15.36 16.43 -35.98
CA ILE A 372 -15.58 15.11 -36.57
C ILE A 372 -17.04 14.95 -37.02
N ALA A 373 -17.25 14.36 -38.20
CA ALA A 373 -18.60 14.17 -38.73
C ALA A 373 -19.42 13.25 -37.82
N GLU A 374 -20.60 13.71 -37.39
CA GLU A 374 -21.47 12.98 -36.46
C GLU A 374 -21.86 11.58 -36.94
N SER A 375 -21.96 11.41 -38.27
CA SER A 375 -22.26 10.11 -38.89
C SER A 375 -21.20 9.04 -38.68
N ARG A 376 -19.99 9.41 -38.22
CA ARG A 376 -18.87 8.50 -37.97
C ARG A 376 -18.77 8.06 -36.51
N ILE A 377 -19.55 8.64 -35.60
CA ILE A 377 -19.48 8.36 -34.17
C ILE A 377 -20.81 7.79 -33.69
N HIS A 378 -20.78 6.52 -33.32
CA HIS A 378 -21.88 5.78 -32.70
C HIS A 378 -21.65 5.69 -31.19
N THR A 379 -22.72 5.63 -30.40
CA THR A 379 -22.65 5.58 -28.94
C THR A 379 -23.56 4.48 -28.41
N LEU A 380 -23.12 3.78 -27.36
CA LEU A 380 -23.88 2.74 -26.68
C LEU A 380 -23.60 2.76 -25.17
N GLY A 381 -24.63 2.97 -24.35
CA GLY A 381 -24.55 2.82 -22.90
C GLY A 381 -24.83 1.39 -22.48
N MET A 382 -23.89 0.75 -21.77
CA MET A 382 -24.03 -0.64 -21.33
C MET A 382 -24.10 -0.82 -19.81
N GLY A 383 -24.07 0.26 -19.03
CA GLY A 383 -24.04 0.18 -17.56
C GLY A 383 -22.86 -0.68 -17.10
N SER A 384 -23.15 -1.82 -16.46
CA SER A 384 -22.15 -2.80 -15.99
C SER A 384 -22.12 -4.07 -16.86
N SER A 385 -22.72 -4.03 -18.05
CA SER A 385 -22.86 -5.19 -18.96
C SER A 385 -21.87 -5.17 -20.13
N ASP A 386 -20.92 -4.23 -20.16
CA ASP A 386 -19.93 -4.18 -21.23
C ASP A 386 -18.97 -5.38 -21.16
N PRO A 387 -18.37 -5.80 -22.30
CA PRO A 387 -17.47 -6.95 -22.33
C PRO A 387 -16.20 -6.81 -21.47
N TRP A 388 -15.84 -5.59 -21.07
CA TRP A 388 -14.60 -5.27 -20.36
C TRP A 388 -14.85 -4.95 -18.88
N HIS A 389 -16.00 -5.33 -18.36
CA HIS A 389 -16.44 -5.07 -16.99
C HIS A 389 -15.73 -5.98 -15.98
N ILE A 390 -15.23 -5.40 -14.88
CA ILE A 390 -14.67 -6.14 -13.75
C ILE A 390 -15.79 -6.42 -12.75
N SER A 391 -16.23 -7.68 -12.68
CA SER A 391 -17.27 -8.10 -11.73
C SER A 391 -16.81 -8.02 -10.28
N ASN A 392 -17.73 -7.69 -9.36
CA ASN A 392 -17.50 -7.56 -7.91
C ASN A 392 -16.48 -6.47 -7.53
N ALA A 393 -16.21 -5.52 -8.43
CA ALA A 393 -15.34 -4.38 -8.16
C ALA A 393 -15.96 -3.36 -7.19
N GLY A 394 -17.27 -3.45 -6.94
CA GLY A 394 -18.00 -2.48 -6.11
C GLY A 394 -18.11 -1.11 -6.78
N TYR A 395 -18.41 -0.10 -5.97
CA TYR A 395 -18.59 1.29 -6.43
C TYR A 395 -17.37 2.18 -6.19
N ASP A 396 -16.50 1.82 -5.23
CA ASP A 396 -15.37 2.61 -4.78
C ASP A 396 -14.03 1.91 -5.04
N GLY A 397 -12.95 2.69 -5.12
CA GLY A 397 -11.59 2.18 -5.30
C GLY A 397 -11.16 2.00 -6.76
N ALA A 398 -9.94 1.53 -6.95
CA ALA A 398 -9.28 1.47 -8.25
C ALA A 398 -9.96 0.49 -9.22
N ALA A 399 -10.38 -0.69 -8.74
CA ALA A 399 -11.10 -1.66 -9.57
C ALA A 399 -12.44 -1.10 -10.07
N ALA A 400 -13.20 -0.42 -9.20
CA ALA A 400 -14.45 0.24 -9.59
C ALA A 400 -14.21 1.39 -10.58
N SER A 401 -13.08 2.10 -10.45
CA SER A 401 -12.65 3.16 -11.37
C SER A 401 -12.41 2.65 -12.79
N SER A 402 -11.84 1.45 -12.93
CA SER A 402 -11.63 0.80 -14.24
C SER A 402 -12.94 0.41 -14.96
N ASN A 403 -14.08 0.40 -14.26
CA ASN A 403 -15.40 0.21 -14.86
C ASN A 403 -16.08 1.54 -15.23
N ARG A 404 -15.58 2.69 -14.75
CA ARG A 404 -16.08 4.03 -15.11
C ARG A 404 -15.29 4.56 -16.29
N LYS A 405 -15.64 4.10 -17.49
CA LYS A 405 -14.89 4.40 -18.72
C LYS A 405 -15.82 4.61 -19.92
N VAL A 406 -15.25 5.19 -20.97
CA VAL A 406 -15.83 5.18 -22.33
C VAL A 406 -14.85 4.44 -23.23
N THR A 407 -15.25 3.29 -23.76
CA THR A 407 -14.40 2.46 -24.63
C THR A 407 -14.66 2.77 -26.09
N LEU A 408 -13.62 3.02 -26.86
CA LEU A 408 -13.63 3.31 -28.28
C LEU A 408 -13.20 2.07 -29.05
N ILE A 409 -13.97 1.71 -30.06
CA ILE A 409 -13.64 0.61 -30.97
C ILE A 409 -14.10 0.99 -32.37
N SER A 410 -13.36 0.55 -33.39
CA SER A 410 -13.76 0.69 -34.78
C SER A 410 -15.11 0.00 -35.01
N ALA A 411 -16.05 0.74 -35.59
CA ALA A 411 -17.41 0.29 -35.85
C ALA A 411 -17.44 -0.89 -36.84
N ASP A 412 -16.39 -1.08 -37.64
CA ASP A 412 -16.29 -2.17 -38.62
C ASP A 412 -15.84 -3.51 -38.01
N THR A 413 -15.41 -3.52 -36.74
CA THR A 413 -14.99 -4.75 -36.06
C THR A 413 -16.18 -5.67 -35.80
N GLU A 414 -15.96 -6.99 -35.83
CA GLU A 414 -16.99 -7.97 -35.50
C GLU A 414 -17.55 -7.75 -34.09
N LEU A 415 -16.70 -7.34 -33.14
CA LEU A 415 -17.12 -7.03 -31.77
C LEU A 415 -18.08 -5.83 -31.75
N ALA A 416 -17.74 -4.71 -32.39
CA ALA A 416 -18.60 -3.54 -32.45
C ALA A 416 -19.95 -3.85 -33.12
N GLN A 417 -19.93 -4.57 -34.25
CA GLN A 417 -21.15 -4.98 -34.95
C GLN A 417 -22.03 -5.89 -34.08
N ASN A 418 -21.44 -6.82 -33.33
CA ASN A 418 -22.19 -7.65 -32.40
C ASN A 418 -22.80 -6.83 -31.25
N LEU A 419 -22.09 -5.84 -30.71
CA LEU A 419 -22.61 -4.97 -29.67
C LEU A 419 -23.78 -4.11 -30.18
N MET A 420 -23.65 -3.52 -31.37
CA MET A 420 -24.69 -2.67 -31.98
C MET A 420 -25.94 -3.43 -32.43
N ASN A 421 -25.84 -4.74 -32.71
CA ASN A 421 -26.98 -5.55 -33.18
C ASN A 421 -27.74 -6.25 -32.05
N ASN A 422 -27.14 -6.40 -30.87
CA ASN A 422 -27.73 -7.12 -29.73
C ASN A 422 -28.32 -6.21 -28.66
N HIS A 423 -28.26 -4.89 -28.86
CA HIS A 423 -28.80 -3.83 -28.00
C HIS A 423 -29.49 -2.77 -28.86
#